data_AF-A0A6I9NDG7-F1
#
_entry.id   AF-A0A6I9NDG7-F1
#
_cell.length_a   1.000
_cell.length_b   1.000
_cell.length_c   1.000
_cell.angle_alpha   90.00
_cell.angle_beta   90.00
_cell.angle_gamma   90.00
#
_symmetry.space_group_name_H-M   'P 1'
#
loop_
_entity.id
_entity.type
_entity.pdbx_description
1 polymer ?
#
loop_
_entity_poly.entity_id
_entity_poly.type
_entity_poly.pdbx_seq_one_letter_code
_entity_poly.pdbx_strand_id
1 'polypeptide(L)'
;MDGVPTPLRCFNEYHSAEMLVDDGVETVTSVEQKKVERSIKEVVSVYKQMHSLPQPTLLREQHYQYLKKGLRHLSDAYECLDASRPWLCFWILHSLELLEEPIPAAVASDVCQFLSRCQSPTGGFSGGPGQHAHLAPTYAAVNALCIIGTEESYNIIDRKKLLDFLLSVKQPNGSFVMHVGGEVDV
;
A
#
# COMPACT_ATOMS: atom_id res chain seq x y z
N MET A 1 -30.41 10.80 19.56
CA MET A 1 -30.10 12.24 19.52
C MET A 1 -29.19 12.43 18.33
N ASP A 2 -29.78 12.61 17.17
CA ASP A 2 -29.03 12.70 15.91
C ASP A 2 -28.49 14.12 15.80
N GLY A 3 -27.22 14.30 16.16
CA GLY A 3 -26.54 15.58 16.07
C GLY A 3 -26.50 16.06 14.63
N VAL A 4 -26.74 17.36 14.43
CA VAL A 4 -26.56 18.01 13.12
C VAL A 4 -25.15 17.68 12.61
N PRO A 5 -25.00 17.14 11.38
CA PRO A 5 -23.69 16.81 10.84
C PRO A 5 -22.78 18.04 10.86
N THR A 6 -21.61 17.93 11.50
CA THR A 6 -20.62 19.00 11.47
C THR A 6 -20.18 19.23 10.02
N PRO A 7 -20.15 20.47 9.52
CA PRO A 7 -19.66 20.75 8.18
C PRO A 7 -18.19 20.32 8.04
N LEU A 8 -17.80 19.91 6.83
CA LEU A 8 -16.39 19.57 6.57
C LEU A 8 -15.49 20.78 6.83
N ARG A 9 -14.31 20.56 7.40
CA ARG A 9 -13.29 21.61 7.62
C ARG A 9 -13.00 22.39 6.34
N CYS A 10 -12.93 21.72 5.20
CA CYS A 10 -12.67 22.35 3.90
C CYS A 10 -13.81 23.24 3.37
N PHE A 11 -15.00 23.19 3.98
CA PHE A 11 -16.11 24.10 3.62
C PHE A 11 -16.15 25.35 4.47
N ASN A 12 -15.31 25.44 5.50
CA ASN A 12 -15.18 26.62 6.33
C ASN A 12 -14.78 27.83 5.46
N GLU A 13 -15.45 28.96 5.65
CA GLU A 13 -15.16 30.22 4.93
C GLU A 13 -13.70 30.66 5.07
N TYR A 14 -13.09 30.39 6.23
CA TYR A 14 -11.69 30.71 6.51
C TYR A 14 -10.69 29.73 5.89
N HIS A 15 -11.13 28.59 5.32
CA HIS A 15 -10.19 27.62 4.72
C HIS A 15 -9.38 28.22 3.56
N SER A 16 -9.92 29.24 2.89
CA SER A 16 -9.21 29.97 1.83
C SER A 16 -7.94 30.69 2.33
N ALA A 17 -7.82 30.95 3.63
CA ALA A 17 -6.62 31.52 4.24
C ALA A 17 -5.47 30.51 4.39
N GLU A 18 -5.74 29.21 4.23
CA GLU A 18 -4.75 28.12 4.35
C GLU A 18 -4.00 27.85 3.03
N MET A 19 -4.29 28.62 1.97
CA MET A 19 -3.68 28.48 0.65
C MET A 19 -2.23 28.99 0.68
N LEU A 20 -1.38 28.48 -0.22
CA LEU A 20 0.01 28.90 -0.32
C LEU A 20 0.12 30.42 -0.54
N VAL A 21 0.87 31.06 0.34
CA VAL A 21 1.44 32.40 0.14
C VAL A 21 2.90 32.21 -0.23
N ASP A 22 3.28 32.59 -1.45
CA ASP A 22 4.64 32.40 -1.97
C ASP A 22 5.55 33.61 -1.74
N ASP A 23 5.09 34.60 -0.96
CA ASP A 23 5.79 35.84 -0.63
C ASP A 23 6.31 36.63 -1.85
N GLY A 24 5.71 36.42 -3.02
CA GLY A 24 6.16 37.00 -4.28
C GLY A 24 7.45 36.37 -4.83
N VAL A 25 7.90 35.23 -4.28
CA VAL A 25 9.09 34.49 -4.71
C VAL A 25 8.67 33.16 -5.34
N GLU A 26 8.49 33.19 -6.65
CA GLU A 26 8.11 31.99 -7.38
C GLU A 26 9.30 31.04 -7.59
N THR A 27 9.05 29.76 -7.35
CA THR A 27 9.98 28.65 -7.59
C THR A 27 9.21 27.49 -8.19
N VAL A 28 9.92 26.47 -8.70
CA VAL A 28 9.27 25.23 -9.17
C VAL A 28 8.34 24.66 -8.10
N THR A 29 8.76 24.66 -6.83
CA THR A 29 7.95 24.18 -5.70
C THR A 29 6.64 24.97 -5.55
N SER A 30 6.69 26.29 -5.55
CA SER A 30 5.47 27.10 -5.38
C SER A 30 4.55 27.03 -6.59
N VAL A 31 5.10 26.90 -7.81
CA VAL A 31 4.30 26.69 -9.03
C VAL A 31 3.53 25.37 -8.97
N GLU A 32 4.20 24.27 -8.63
CA GLU A 32 3.54 22.96 -8.54
C GLU A 32 2.51 22.92 -7.40
N GLN A 33 2.82 23.51 -6.24
CA GLN A 33 1.88 23.61 -5.13
C GLN A 33 0.61 24.40 -5.53
N LYS A 34 0.75 25.56 -6.19
CA LYS A 34 -0.39 26.34 -6.68
C LYS A 34 -1.25 25.57 -7.68
N LYS A 35 -0.65 24.75 -8.55
CA LYS A 35 -1.39 23.90 -9.49
C LYS A 35 -2.24 22.86 -8.75
N VAL A 36 -1.65 22.18 -7.75
CA VAL A 36 -2.36 21.20 -6.93
C VAL A 36 -3.50 21.87 -6.15
N GLU A 37 -3.23 22.97 -5.47
CA GLU A 37 -4.25 23.69 -4.69
C GLU A 37 -5.42 24.15 -5.54
N ARG A 38 -5.17 24.60 -6.78
CA ARG A 38 -6.24 24.95 -7.73
C ARG A 38 -7.11 23.75 -8.07
N SER A 39 -6.49 22.61 -8.42
CA SER A 39 -7.22 21.39 -8.76
C SER A 39 -8.05 20.88 -7.58
N ILE A 40 -7.49 20.86 -6.37
CA ILE A 40 -8.21 20.41 -5.17
C ILE A 40 -9.35 21.36 -4.83
N LYS A 41 -9.16 22.68 -4.97
CA LYS A 41 -10.22 23.67 -4.77
C LYS A 41 -11.41 23.44 -5.71
N GLU A 42 -11.17 23.07 -6.96
CA GLU A 42 -12.23 22.72 -7.91
C GLU A 42 -13.00 21.48 -7.44
N VAL A 43 -12.33 20.41 -7.03
CA VAL A 43 -12.98 19.19 -6.49
C VAL A 43 -13.87 19.50 -5.29
N VAL A 44 -13.34 20.26 -4.31
CA VAL A 44 -14.09 20.66 -3.11
C VAL A 44 -15.31 21.51 -3.47
N SER A 45 -15.16 22.43 -4.44
CA SER A 45 -16.24 23.31 -4.89
C SER A 45 -17.37 22.52 -5.57
N VAL A 46 -17.03 21.59 -6.46
CA VAL A 46 -18.01 20.71 -7.12
C VAL A 46 -18.75 19.87 -6.08
N TYR A 47 -18.03 19.27 -5.13
CA TYR A 47 -18.65 18.46 -4.10
C TYR A 47 -19.63 19.29 -3.25
N LYS A 48 -19.24 20.50 -2.83
CA LYS A 48 -20.08 21.44 -2.05
C LYS A 48 -21.34 21.87 -2.79
N GLN A 49 -21.30 21.97 -4.12
CA GLN A 49 -22.47 22.32 -4.94
C GLN A 49 -23.44 21.15 -5.12
N MET A 50 -22.93 19.91 -5.17
CA MET A 50 -23.73 18.72 -5.48
C MET A 50 -24.38 18.06 -4.25
N HIS A 51 -23.83 18.25 -3.05
CA HIS A 51 -24.25 17.50 -1.86
C HIS A 51 -24.93 18.42 -0.83
N SER A 52 -26.15 18.04 -0.42
CA SER A 52 -26.90 18.71 0.66
C SER A 52 -26.48 18.27 2.07
N LEU A 53 -25.84 17.10 2.19
CA LEU A 53 -25.26 16.57 3.42
C LEU A 53 -23.72 16.50 3.26
N PRO A 54 -22.94 17.00 4.21
CA PRO A 54 -21.53 17.32 3.98
C PRO A 54 -20.59 16.12 3.97
N GLN A 55 -21.01 14.93 4.41
CA GLN A 55 -20.09 13.83 4.66
C GLN A 55 -19.84 12.99 3.38
N PRO A 56 -18.58 12.87 2.91
CA PRO A 56 -18.26 12.01 1.78
C PRO A 56 -18.48 10.55 2.11
N THR A 57 -19.03 9.81 1.15
CA THR A 57 -19.25 8.37 1.28
C THR A 57 -18.05 7.62 0.72
N LEU A 58 -17.48 6.71 1.51
CA LEU A 58 -16.52 5.74 1.00
C LEU A 58 -17.24 4.72 0.11
N LEU A 59 -16.82 4.60 -1.16
CA LEU A 59 -17.43 3.71 -2.15
C LEU A 59 -16.95 2.25 -1.97
N ARG A 60 -17.23 1.66 -0.79
CA ARG A 60 -16.70 0.34 -0.36
C ARG A 60 -16.86 -0.75 -1.42
N GLU A 61 -18.05 -0.89 -2.01
CA GLU A 61 -18.34 -1.93 -3.01
C GLU A 61 -17.48 -1.77 -4.28
N GLN A 62 -17.28 -0.54 -4.75
CA GLN A 62 -16.45 -0.30 -5.95
C GLN A 62 -14.99 -0.66 -5.68
N HIS A 63 -14.47 -0.32 -4.49
CA HIS A 63 -13.14 -0.70 -4.07
C HIS A 63 -13.01 -2.23 -3.90
N TYR A 64 -14.00 -2.89 -3.29
CA TYR A 64 -14.02 -4.35 -3.17
C TYR A 64 -13.93 -5.04 -4.54
N GLN A 65 -14.75 -4.63 -5.51
CA GLN A 65 -14.72 -5.22 -6.86
C GLN A 65 -13.37 -5.01 -7.57
N TYR A 66 -12.77 -3.82 -7.41
CA TYR A 66 -11.44 -3.53 -7.93
C TYR A 66 -10.37 -4.45 -7.32
N LEU A 67 -10.35 -4.57 -5.98
CA LEU A 67 -9.38 -5.38 -5.23
C LEU A 67 -9.53 -6.87 -5.55
N LYS A 68 -10.77 -7.38 -5.57
CA LYS A 68 -11.09 -8.78 -5.89
C LYS A 68 -10.58 -9.17 -7.28
N LYS A 69 -10.73 -8.29 -8.27
CA LYS A 69 -10.20 -8.50 -9.61
C LYS A 69 -8.66 -8.49 -9.61
N GLY A 70 -8.06 -7.49 -8.98
CA GLY A 70 -6.61 -7.31 -8.93
C GLY A 70 -5.85 -8.45 -8.25
N LEU A 71 -6.47 -9.12 -7.27
CA LEU A 71 -5.85 -10.27 -6.59
C LEU A 71 -5.69 -11.50 -7.50
N ARG A 72 -6.45 -11.57 -8.60
CA ARG A 72 -6.46 -12.70 -9.53
C ARG A 72 -5.73 -12.40 -10.82
N HIS A 73 -5.97 -11.24 -11.41
CA HIS A 73 -5.39 -10.88 -12.70
C HIS A 73 -5.12 -9.39 -12.79
N LEU A 74 -3.94 -9.05 -13.32
CA LEU A 74 -3.48 -7.69 -13.58
C LEU A 74 -3.13 -7.58 -15.06
N SER A 75 -3.35 -6.41 -15.63
CA SER A 75 -2.96 -6.10 -17.01
C SER A 75 -1.44 -5.91 -17.14
N ASP A 76 -0.95 -5.89 -18.37
CA ASP A 76 0.43 -5.53 -18.75
C ASP A 76 0.93 -4.20 -18.14
N ALA A 77 0.03 -3.27 -17.83
CA ALA A 77 0.35 -2.05 -17.08
C ALA A 77 1.07 -2.31 -15.73
N TYR A 78 1.01 -3.52 -15.18
CA TYR A 78 1.69 -3.94 -13.96
C TYR A 78 3.04 -4.65 -14.18
N GLU A 79 3.54 -4.73 -15.42
CA GLU A 79 4.86 -5.32 -15.71
C GLU A 79 5.98 -4.62 -14.94
N CYS A 80 5.87 -3.31 -14.71
CA CYS A 80 6.82 -2.55 -13.88
C CYS A 80 6.85 -3.01 -12.41
N LEU A 81 5.86 -3.79 -11.97
CA LEU A 81 5.72 -4.35 -10.63
C LEU A 81 5.93 -5.87 -10.60
N ASP A 82 6.49 -6.49 -11.65
CA ASP A 82 6.75 -7.93 -11.64
C ASP A 82 7.77 -8.35 -10.56
N ALA A 83 8.68 -7.44 -10.18
CA ALA A 83 9.58 -7.60 -9.03
C ALA A 83 8.97 -7.12 -7.70
N SER A 84 7.66 -6.87 -7.66
CA SER A 84 6.92 -6.38 -6.49
C SER A 84 5.60 -7.13 -6.29
N ARG A 85 5.52 -8.42 -6.67
CA ARG A 85 4.27 -9.17 -6.58
C ARG A 85 3.83 -9.48 -5.14
N PRO A 86 4.73 -9.76 -4.17
CA PRO A 86 4.33 -9.78 -2.77
C PRO A 86 3.75 -8.46 -2.26
N TRP A 87 4.20 -7.31 -2.80
CA TRP A 87 3.58 -6.01 -2.50
C TRP A 87 2.14 -5.96 -2.99
N LEU A 88 1.86 -6.43 -4.20
CA LEU A 88 0.50 -6.51 -4.73
C LEU A 88 -0.39 -7.39 -3.85
N CYS A 89 0.11 -8.54 -3.36
CA CYS A 89 -0.61 -9.35 -2.38
C CYS A 89 -0.90 -8.57 -1.10
N PHE A 90 0.11 -7.96 -0.50
CA PHE A 90 -0.05 -7.20 0.74
C PHE A 90 -1.02 -6.02 0.60
N TRP A 91 -0.81 -5.15 -0.38
CA TRP A 91 -1.65 -3.96 -0.59
C TRP A 91 -3.11 -4.35 -0.79
N ILE A 92 -3.38 -5.40 -1.57
CA ILE A 92 -4.75 -5.83 -1.86
C ILE A 92 -5.38 -6.48 -0.63
N LEU A 93 -4.68 -7.42 0.03
CA LEU A 93 -5.22 -8.10 1.21
C LEU A 93 -5.43 -7.14 2.38
N HIS A 94 -4.50 -6.21 2.61
CA HIS A 94 -4.66 -5.21 3.66
C HIS A 94 -5.79 -4.23 3.34
N SER A 95 -5.97 -3.85 2.07
CA SER A 95 -7.11 -3.03 1.68
C SER A 95 -8.45 -3.74 1.90
N LEU A 96 -8.52 -5.05 1.64
CA LEU A 96 -9.71 -5.86 1.94
C LEU A 96 -9.95 -5.97 3.45
N GLU A 97 -8.90 -6.17 4.24
CA GLU A 97 -8.95 -6.19 5.71
C GLU A 97 -9.50 -4.87 6.27
N LEU A 98 -9.00 -3.71 5.80
CA LEU A 98 -9.50 -2.38 6.19
C LEU A 98 -10.96 -2.14 5.79
N LEU A 99 -11.42 -2.78 4.70
CA LEU A 99 -12.82 -2.78 4.29
C LEU A 99 -13.66 -3.84 5.00
N GLU A 100 -13.07 -4.60 5.94
CA GLU A 100 -13.72 -5.71 6.65
C GLU A 100 -14.33 -6.76 5.70
N GLU A 101 -13.73 -6.90 4.51
CA GLU A 101 -14.18 -7.84 3.49
C GLU A 101 -13.51 -9.19 3.68
N PRO A 102 -14.27 -10.30 3.78
CA PRO A 102 -13.70 -11.61 4.05
C PRO A 102 -12.90 -12.11 2.84
N ILE A 103 -11.75 -12.73 3.12
CA ILE A 103 -10.95 -13.42 2.10
C ILE A 103 -11.41 -14.88 2.02
N PRO A 104 -11.94 -15.37 0.88
CA PRO A 104 -12.32 -16.77 0.76
C PRO A 104 -11.15 -17.71 1.02
N ALA A 105 -11.36 -18.79 1.77
CA ALA A 105 -10.30 -19.73 2.17
C ALA A 105 -9.48 -20.26 0.98
N ALA A 106 -10.13 -20.54 -0.15
CA ALA A 106 -9.44 -20.95 -1.38
C ALA A 106 -8.49 -19.86 -1.92
N VAL A 107 -8.91 -18.59 -1.88
CA VAL A 107 -8.07 -17.45 -2.29
C VAL A 107 -6.89 -17.30 -1.34
N ALA A 108 -7.12 -17.43 -0.03
CA ALA A 108 -6.08 -17.38 0.97
C ALA A 108 -5.00 -18.46 0.73
N SER A 109 -5.40 -19.72 0.52
CA SER A 109 -4.46 -20.80 0.21
C SER A 109 -3.71 -20.55 -1.12
N ASP A 110 -4.38 -20.04 -2.15
CA ASP A 110 -3.71 -19.67 -3.41
C ASP A 110 -2.60 -18.62 -3.19
N VAL A 111 -2.85 -17.62 -2.34
CA VAL A 111 -1.84 -16.61 -1.97
C VAL A 111 -0.71 -17.24 -1.16
N CYS A 112 -1.00 -18.10 -0.18
CA CYS A 112 0.03 -18.83 0.58
C CYS A 112 0.95 -19.63 -0.36
N GLN A 113 0.36 -20.37 -1.31
CA GLN A 113 1.12 -21.14 -2.29
C GLN A 113 1.90 -20.25 -3.27
N PHE A 114 1.37 -19.08 -3.62
CA PHE A 114 2.10 -18.13 -4.44
C PHE A 114 3.31 -17.55 -3.70
N LEU A 115 3.12 -17.08 -2.46
CA LEU A 115 4.19 -16.53 -1.64
C LEU A 115 5.24 -17.58 -1.29
N SER A 116 4.86 -18.85 -1.11
CA SER A 116 5.84 -19.93 -0.91
C SER A 116 6.78 -20.11 -2.11
N ARG A 117 6.29 -19.90 -3.34
CA ARG A 117 7.13 -19.89 -4.56
C ARG A 117 8.01 -18.64 -4.68
N CYS A 118 7.64 -17.54 -4.03
CA CYS A 118 8.47 -16.34 -3.93
C CYS A 118 9.50 -16.43 -2.80
N GLN A 119 9.48 -17.47 -1.96
CA GLN A 119 10.46 -17.61 -0.91
C GLN A 119 11.80 -18.11 -1.48
N SER A 120 12.88 -17.44 -1.12
CA SER A 120 14.21 -17.81 -1.59
C SER A 120 14.75 -19.05 -0.86
N PRO A 121 15.50 -19.94 -1.55
CA PRO A 121 16.15 -21.06 -0.90
C PRO A 121 17.19 -20.64 0.16
N THR A 122 17.68 -19.40 0.11
CA THR A 122 18.60 -18.79 1.09
C THR A 122 17.91 -17.94 2.15
N GLY A 123 16.57 -17.95 2.21
CA GLY A 123 15.79 -17.16 3.15
C GLY A 123 15.36 -15.80 2.62
N GLY A 124 14.32 -15.24 3.24
CA GLY A 124 13.61 -14.07 2.72
C GLY A 124 12.68 -14.41 1.54
N PHE A 125 11.92 -13.41 1.10
CA PHE A 125 11.07 -13.48 -0.09
C PHE A 125 11.62 -12.56 -1.18
N SER A 126 11.34 -12.91 -2.42
CA SER A 126 11.72 -12.20 -3.63
C SER A 126 10.51 -11.49 -4.26
N GLY A 127 10.76 -10.62 -5.24
CA GLY A 127 9.73 -9.88 -5.96
C GLY A 127 8.75 -10.76 -6.76
N GLY A 128 9.15 -11.98 -7.10
CA GLY A 128 8.39 -12.99 -7.80
C GLY A 128 9.14 -14.33 -7.82
N PRO A 129 8.50 -15.44 -8.23
CA PRO A 129 9.12 -16.75 -8.22
C PRO A 129 10.45 -16.80 -8.98
N GLY A 130 11.49 -17.33 -8.35
CA GLY A 130 12.84 -17.45 -8.94
C GLY A 130 13.71 -16.19 -8.90
N GLN A 131 13.19 -15.06 -8.43
CA GLN A 131 13.99 -13.83 -8.22
C GLN A 131 14.81 -13.90 -6.91
N HIS A 132 15.72 -12.95 -6.72
CA HIS A 132 16.54 -12.86 -5.50
C HIS A 132 15.75 -12.34 -4.29
N ALA A 133 16.11 -12.82 -3.10
CA ALA A 133 15.55 -12.33 -1.85
C ALA A 133 15.85 -10.84 -1.65
N HIS A 134 14.87 -10.11 -1.14
CA HIS A 134 14.95 -8.68 -0.90
C HIS A 134 14.07 -8.29 0.29
N LEU A 135 14.52 -7.34 1.12
CA LEU A 135 13.84 -6.94 2.35
C LEU A 135 12.42 -6.38 2.07
N ALA A 136 12.25 -5.55 1.04
CA ALA A 136 10.94 -5.03 0.64
C ALA A 136 9.86 -6.11 0.35
N PRO A 137 10.02 -7.05 -0.60
CA PRO A 137 9.05 -8.12 -0.79
C PRO A 137 9.02 -9.12 0.38
N THR A 138 10.08 -9.25 1.19
CA THR A 138 10.05 -10.01 2.45
C THR A 138 9.07 -9.40 3.44
N TYR A 139 9.13 -8.09 3.67
CA TYR A 139 8.18 -7.35 4.49
C TYR A 139 6.75 -7.55 4.01
N ALA A 140 6.50 -7.35 2.71
CA ALA A 140 5.17 -7.49 2.14
C ALA A 140 4.63 -8.93 2.26
N ALA A 141 5.45 -9.94 1.95
CA ALA A 141 5.05 -11.34 2.04
C ALA A 141 4.69 -11.75 3.48
N VAL A 142 5.52 -11.38 4.47
CA VAL A 142 5.25 -11.69 5.88
C VAL A 142 3.94 -11.04 6.33
N ASN A 143 3.72 -9.76 6.03
CA ASN A 143 2.48 -9.09 6.39
C ASN A 143 1.25 -9.70 5.69
N ALA A 144 1.35 -10.05 4.41
CA ALA A 144 0.28 -10.73 3.69
C ALA A 144 -0.09 -12.08 4.33
N LEU A 145 0.90 -12.87 4.75
CA LEU A 145 0.68 -14.13 5.46
C LEU A 145 0.07 -13.91 6.86
N CYS A 146 0.46 -12.84 7.55
CA CYS A 146 -0.13 -12.45 8.84
C CYS A 146 -1.59 -12.00 8.72
N ILE A 147 -1.94 -11.25 7.66
CA ILE A 147 -3.33 -10.85 7.37
C ILE A 147 -4.21 -12.08 7.10
N ILE A 148 -3.69 -13.08 6.36
CA ILE A 148 -4.38 -14.35 6.17
C ILE A 148 -4.57 -15.08 7.50
N GLY A 149 -3.53 -15.08 8.34
CA GLY A 149 -3.64 -15.45 9.75
C GLY A 149 -3.99 -16.91 10.05
N THR A 150 -3.72 -17.84 9.14
CA THR A 150 -3.98 -19.28 9.30
C THR A 150 -2.71 -20.05 9.66
N GLU A 151 -2.84 -21.26 10.21
CA GLU A 151 -1.67 -22.13 10.42
C GLU A 151 -0.91 -22.41 9.11
N GLU A 152 -1.63 -22.57 7.99
CA GLU A 152 -1.02 -22.70 6.67
C GLU A 152 -0.14 -21.50 6.34
N SER A 153 -0.66 -20.27 6.50
CA SER A 153 0.08 -19.06 6.15
C SER A 153 1.32 -18.86 7.01
N TYR A 154 1.23 -19.13 8.32
CA TYR A 154 2.38 -19.05 9.22
C TYR A 154 3.45 -20.09 8.90
N ASN A 155 3.04 -21.31 8.54
CA ASN A 155 3.95 -22.41 8.22
C ASN A 155 4.67 -22.24 6.88
N ILE A 156 4.28 -21.29 6.04
CA ILE A 156 5.03 -20.94 4.83
C ILE A 156 6.42 -20.40 5.17
N ILE A 157 6.58 -19.63 6.25
CA ILE A 157 7.80 -18.88 6.54
C ILE A 157 8.88 -19.82 7.10
N ASP A 158 9.98 -20.04 6.38
CA ASP A 158 11.18 -20.67 6.91
C ASP A 158 11.93 -19.67 7.80
N ARG A 159 11.54 -19.65 9.08
CA ARG A 159 12.07 -18.70 10.07
C ARG A 159 13.57 -18.80 10.28
N LYS A 160 14.17 -19.99 10.11
CA LYS A 160 15.62 -20.18 10.29
C LYS A 160 16.36 -19.50 9.15
N LYS A 161 15.97 -19.80 7.91
CA LYS A 161 16.58 -19.16 6.75
C LYS A 161 16.28 -17.67 6.67
N LEU A 162 15.09 -17.24 7.09
CA LEU A 162 14.78 -15.82 7.18
C LEU A 162 15.76 -15.10 8.10
N LEU A 163 16.08 -15.67 9.27
CA LEU A 163 17.12 -15.12 10.15
C LEU A 163 18.49 -15.11 9.48
N ASP A 164 18.88 -16.21 8.81
CA ASP A 164 20.15 -16.27 8.07
C ASP A 164 20.24 -15.16 7.00
N PHE A 165 19.14 -14.92 6.27
CA PHE A 165 19.05 -13.84 5.29
C PHE A 165 19.22 -12.48 5.96
N LEU A 166 18.49 -12.18 7.04
CA LEU A 166 18.60 -10.92 7.77
C LEU A 166 20.04 -10.68 8.26
N LEU A 167 20.71 -11.72 8.77
CA LEU A 167 22.11 -11.62 9.18
C LEU A 167 23.06 -11.44 7.99
N SER A 168 22.76 -12.03 6.84
CA SER A 168 23.58 -11.88 5.62
C SER A 168 23.55 -10.46 5.05
N VAL A 169 22.48 -9.72 5.30
CA VAL A 169 22.33 -8.33 4.86
C VAL A 169 22.65 -7.30 5.94
N LYS A 170 22.96 -7.74 7.17
CA LYS A 170 23.38 -6.88 8.29
C LYS A 170 24.78 -6.29 8.04
N GLN A 171 24.93 -4.97 8.19
CA GLN A 171 26.20 -4.28 8.03
C GLN A 171 26.93 -4.01 9.37
N PRO A 172 28.27 -3.86 9.40
CA PRO A 172 29.02 -3.58 10.64
C PRO A 172 28.61 -2.28 11.34
N ASN A 173 28.12 -1.29 10.60
CA ASN A 173 27.74 0.03 11.12
C ASN A 173 26.35 0.09 11.79
N GLY A 174 25.59 -1.01 11.82
CA GLY A 174 24.22 -0.99 12.36
C GLY A 174 23.12 -1.11 11.30
N SER A 175 23.35 -0.69 10.05
CA SER A 175 22.35 -0.75 8.99
C SER A 175 22.15 -2.16 8.41
N PHE A 176 21.22 -2.28 7.47
CA PHE A 176 20.96 -3.45 6.65
C PHE A 176 20.95 -3.03 5.17
N VAL A 177 21.49 -3.87 4.28
CA VAL A 177 21.28 -3.70 2.82
C VAL A 177 19.94 -4.30 2.41
N MET A 178 19.28 -3.71 1.42
CA MET A 178 17.95 -4.16 0.99
C MET A 178 17.97 -5.57 0.38
N HIS A 179 19.08 -5.95 -0.23
CA HIS A 179 19.37 -7.31 -0.68
C HIS A 179 20.90 -7.49 -0.78
N VAL A 180 21.36 -8.70 -1.09
CA VAL A 180 22.80 -8.95 -1.30
C VAL A 180 23.31 -8.05 -2.44
N GLY A 181 24.28 -7.18 -2.14
CA GLY A 181 24.84 -6.21 -3.10
C GLY A 181 23.94 -5.00 -3.40
N GLY A 182 22.84 -4.83 -2.66
CA GLY A 182 21.90 -3.73 -2.83
C GLY A 182 22.29 -2.46 -2.07
N GLU A 183 21.38 -1.50 -2.10
CA GLU A 183 21.41 -0.22 -1.42
C GLU A 183 21.13 -0.31 0.09
N VAL A 184 21.34 0.80 0.80
CA VAL A 184 21.07 0.97 2.23
C VAL A 184 20.31 2.26 2.45
N ASP A 185 19.20 2.19 3.17
CA ASP A 185 18.43 3.32 3.72
C ASP A 185 17.86 2.97 5.11
N VAL A 186 16.68 3.48 5.51
CA VAL A 186 16.23 3.63 6.92
C VAL A 186 14.91 2.95 7.24
#